data_AF-A0A841BVH5-F1
#
_entry.id   AF-A0A841BVH5-F1
#
_cell.length_a   1.000
_cell.length_b   1.000
_cell.length_c   1.000
_cell.angle_alpha   90.00
_cell.angle_beta   90.00
_cell.angle_gamma   90.00
#
_symmetry.space_group_name_H-M   'P 1'
#
loop_
_entity.id
_entity.type
_entity.pdbx_description
1 polymer ?
#
loop_
_entity_poly.entity_id
_entity_poly.type
_entity_poly.pdbx_seq_one_letter_code
_entity_poly.pdbx_strand_id
1 'polypeptide(L)'
;MPDDDEPILDVARGDRAISQHLRHSLSLLRERSDNEDFRRLADDILAGRAHLRDVFSSPAFAAGLNPFVERFAERYEQLSDAERAEMAASGRAELEAERARLAGR
;
A
#
# COMPACT_ATOMS: atom_id res chain seq x y z
N MET A 1 4.51 23.99 12.52
CA MET A 1 5.74 23.18 12.29
C MET A 1 5.47 22.37 11.04
N PRO A 2 6.38 22.24 10.07
CA PRO A 2 6.15 21.30 9.01
C PRO A 2 6.16 19.91 9.67
N ASP A 3 5.05 19.20 9.59
CA ASP A 3 4.95 17.86 10.15
C ASP A 3 6.07 17.01 9.53
N ASP A 4 6.91 16.41 10.37
CA ASP A 4 7.86 15.35 10.02
C ASP A 4 7.07 14.08 9.63
N ASP A 5 6.19 14.24 8.64
CA ASP A 5 5.22 13.24 8.24
C ASP A 5 5.93 12.16 7.45
N GLU A 6 5.87 10.94 8.00
CA GLU A 6 6.19 9.71 7.32
C GLU A 6 5.75 9.80 5.84
N PRO A 7 6.57 9.37 4.86
CA PRO A 7 6.32 9.58 3.42
C PRO A 7 4.99 9.06 2.86
N ILE A 8 4.29 8.26 3.67
CA ILE A 8 3.03 7.58 3.40
C ILE A 8 1.90 8.07 4.32
N LEU A 9 2.20 8.75 5.43
CA LEU A 9 1.25 9.13 6.47
C LEU A 9 0.20 10.14 6.00
N ASP A 10 0.56 11.05 5.10
CA ASP A 10 -0.37 11.95 4.40
C ASP A 10 -1.44 11.16 3.62
N VAL A 11 -1.02 10.13 2.87
CA VAL A 11 -1.94 9.24 2.14
C VAL A 11 -2.82 8.43 3.11
N ALA A 12 -2.28 8.07 4.27
CA ALA A 12 -2.99 7.39 5.34
C ALA A 12 -3.93 8.32 6.14
N ARG A 13 -4.02 9.62 5.80
CA ARG A 13 -4.81 10.64 6.51
C ARG A 13 -4.49 10.70 8.01
N GLY A 14 -3.22 10.51 8.36
CA GLY A 14 -2.74 10.51 9.75
C GLY A 14 -2.95 9.19 10.51
N ASP A 15 -3.55 8.16 9.91
CA ASP A 15 -3.68 6.84 10.53
C ASP A 15 -2.36 6.07 10.42
N ARG A 16 -1.63 5.97 11.54
CA ARG A 16 -0.33 5.29 11.60
C ARG A 16 -0.40 3.79 11.31
N ALA A 17 -1.53 3.13 11.58
CA ALA A 17 -1.70 1.72 11.24
C ALA A 17 -1.82 1.55 9.72
N ILE A 18 -2.59 2.44 9.08
CA ILE A 18 -2.68 2.47 7.62
C ILE A 18 -1.32 2.84 7.00
N SER A 19 -0.60 3.80 7.56
CA SER A 19 0.76 4.17 7.09
C SER A 19 1.72 2.98 7.11
N GLN A 20 1.76 2.22 8.23
CA GLN A 20 2.59 1.02 8.34
C GLN A 20 2.14 -0.10 7.42
N HIS A 21 0.84 -0.31 7.29
CA HIS A 21 0.29 -1.30 6.36
C HIS A 21 0.71 -0.98 4.91
N LEU A 22 0.53 0.27 4.47
CA LEU A 22 0.94 0.74 3.14
C LEU A 22 2.46 0.61 2.93
N ARG A 23 3.27 0.95 3.94
CA ARG A 23 4.73 0.75 3.90
C ARG A 23 5.10 -0.72 3.70
N HIS A 24 4.43 -1.62 4.41
CA HIS A 24 4.65 -3.07 4.27
C HIS A 24 4.24 -3.56 2.87
N SER A 25 3.06 -3.17 2.39
CA SER A 25 2.58 -3.50 1.04
C SER A 25 3.57 -3.03 -0.04
N LEU A 26 4.09 -1.80 0.09
CA LEU A 26 5.06 -1.25 -0.85
C LEU A 26 6.39 -2.04 -0.85
N SER A 27 6.86 -2.50 0.33
CA SER A 27 8.03 -3.38 0.41
C SER A 27 7.80 -4.71 -0.33
N LEU A 28 6.64 -5.34 -0.13
CA LEU A 28 6.30 -6.59 -0.82
C LEU A 28 6.19 -6.40 -2.33
N LEU A 29 5.61 -5.29 -2.79
CA LEU A 29 5.51 -4.98 -4.22
C LEU A 29 6.90 -4.73 -4.82
N ARG A 30 7.78 -4.02 -4.12
CA ARG A 30 9.18 -3.82 -4.53
C ARG A 30 9.93 -5.14 -4.64
N GLU A 31 9.75 -6.05 -3.69
CA GLU A 31 10.41 -7.37 -3.69
C GLU A 31 9.93 -8.29 -4.82
N ARG A 32 8.67 -8.15 -5.24
CA ARG A 32 8.04 -9.00 -6.26
C ARG A 32 8.01 -8.41 -7.66
N SER A 33 8.43 -7.16 -7.83
CA SER A 33 8.40 -6.47 -9.13
C SER A 33 9.69 -6.71 -9.89
N ASP A 34 9.57 -7.10 -11.16
CA ASP A 34 10.70 -7.16 -12.10
C ASP A 34 10.98 -5.81 -12.77
N ASN A 35 10.16 -4.79 -12.51
CA ASN A 35 10.33 -3.45 -13.07
C ASN A 35 11.34 -2.65 -12.22
N GLU A 36 12.53 -2.41 -12.77
CA GLU A 36 13.61 -1.69 -12.07
C GLU A 36 13.24 -0.25 -11.70
N ASP A 37 12.50 0.46 -12.56
CA ASP A 37 12.11 1.85 -12.30
C ASP A 37 11.09 1.94 -11.17
N PHE A 38 10.14 1.00 -11.13
CA PHE A 38 9.23 0.87 -10.00
C PHE A 38 9.97 0.54 -8.70
N ARG A 39 10.95 -0.36 -8.75
CA ARG A 39 11.76 -0.72 -7.57
C ARG A 39 12.53 0.48 -7.02
N ARG A 40 13.17 1.27 -7.88
CA ARG A 40 13.90 2.49 -7.48
C ARG A 40 12.96 3.49 -6.83
N LEU A 41 11.79 3.70 -7.45
CA LEU A 41 10.78 4.63 -6.95
C LEU A 41 10.21 4.18 -5.59
N ALA A 42 9.94 2.88 -5.42
CA ALA A 42 9.55 2.32 -4.13
C ALA A 42 10.65 2.46 -3.06
N ASP A 43 11.92 2.26 -3.43
CA ASP A 43 13.07 2.48 -2.55
C ASP A 43 13.19 3.94 -2.10
N ASP A 44 12.94 4.89 -3.00
CA ASP A 44 12.94 6.33 -2.67
C ASP A 44 11.83 6.68 -1.68
N ILE A 45 10.63 6.11 -1.83
CA ILE A 45 9.52 6.32 -0.88
C ILE A 45 9.83 5.70 0.49
N LEU A 46 10.30 4.45 0.51
CA LEU A 46 10.60 3.73 1.75
C LEU A 46 11.76 4.38 2.53
N ALA A 47 12.70 5.01 1.82
CA ALA A 47 13.80 5.78 2.39
C ALA A 47 13.45 7.23 2.74
N GLY A 48 12.22 7.69 2.40
CA GLY A 48 11.77 9.07 2.63
C GLY A 48 12.42 10.12 1.75
N ARG A 49 12.95 9.72 0.59
CA ARG A 49 13.44 10.62 -0.47
C ARG A 49 12.33 11.08 -1.41
N ALA A 50 11.17 10.43 -1.39
CA ALA A 50 9.99 10.79 -2.15
C ALA A 50 8.73 10.53 -1.33
N HIS A 51 7.67 11.32 -1.56
CA HIS A 51 6.35 11.05 -0.97
C HIS A 51 5.51 10.20 -1.91
N LEU A 52 4.74 9.26 -1.35
CA LEU A 52 3.87 8.37 -2.13
C LEU A 52 2.86 9.18 -2.97
N ARG A 53 2.36 10.30 -2.44
CA ARG A 53 1.40 11.17 -3.12
C ARG A 53 1.95 11.78 -4.41
N ASP A 54 3.23 12.15 -4.41
CA ASP A 54 3.86 12.80 -5.56
C ASP A 54 4.14 11.79 -6.68
N VAL A 55 4.59 10.60 -6.29
CA VAL A 55 4.99 9.56 -7.26
C VAL A 55 3.83 8.74 -7.79
N PHE A 56 2.67 8.74 -7.14
CA PHE A 56 1.49 7.97 -7.54
C PHE A 56 1.03 8.32 -8.96
N SER A 57 1.21 9.58 -9.38
CA SER A 57 0.88 10.06 -10.71
C SER A 57 1.93 9.74 -11.78
N SER A 58 3.06 9.13 -11.40
CA SER A 58 4.16 8.86 -12.32
C SER A 58 3.88 7.66 -13.23
N PRO A 59 4.32 7.70 -14.50
CA PRO A 59 4.21 6.56 -15.41
C PRO A 59 4.92 5.30 -14.90
N ALA A 60 6.06 5.46 -14.22
CA ALA A 60 6.83 4.34 -13.66
C ALA A 60 6.07 3.64 -12.52
N PHE A 61 5.37 4.39 -11.67
CA PHE A 61 4.53 3.83 -10.62
C PHE A 61 3.36 3.03 -11.22
N ALA A 62 2.64 3.61 -12.19
CA ALA A 62 1.55 2.93 -12.88
C ALA A 62 2.03 1.67 -13.62
N ALA A 63 3.15 1.75 -14.35
CA ALA A 63 3.71 0.60 -15.07
C ALA A 63 4.12 -0.56 -14.15
N GLY A 64 4.55 -0.25 -12.91
CA GLY A 64 4.89 -1.28 -11.93
C GLY A 64 3.67 -1.85 -11.20
N LEU A 65 2.60 -1.08 -11.02
CA LEU A 65 1.43 -1.49 -10.22
C LEU A 65 0.27 -2.06 -11.05
N ASN A 66 0.01 -1.50 -12.24
CA ASN A 66 -1.14 -1.86 -13.07
C ASN A 66 -1.25 -3.37 -13.34
N PRO A 67 -0.17 -4.11 -13.66
CA PRO A 67 -0.29 -5.56 -13.90
C PRO A 67 -0.81 -6.34 -12.68
N PHE A 68 -0.49 -5.89 -11.47
CA PHE A 68 -1.00 -6.52 -10.24
C PHE A 68 -2.47 -6.17 -9.99
N VAL A 69 -2.86 -4.92 -10.30
CA VAL A 69 -4.25 -4.44 -10.16
C VAL A 69 -5.16 -5.13 -11.16
N GLU A 70 -4.74 -5.26 -12.42
CA GLU A 70 -5.48 -5.96 -13.47
C GLU A 70 -5.70 -7.43 -13.09
N ARG A 71 -4.64 -8.13 -12.68
CA ARG A 71 -4.74 -9.52 -12.19
C ARG A 71 -5.64 -9.65 -10.97
N PHE A 72 -5.60 -8.68 -10.05
CA PHE A 72 -6.50 -8.65 -8.90
C PHE A 72 -7.94 -8.46 -9.33
N ALA A 73 -8.22 -7.52 -10.24
CA ALA A 73 -9.56 -7.22 -10.75
C ALA A 73 -10.17 -8.46 -11.42
N GLU A 74 -9.43 -9.14 -12.30
CA GLU A 74 -9.86 -10.39 -12.94
C GLU A 74 -10.24 -11.46 -11.92
N ARG A 75 -9.42 -11.63 -10.88
CA ARG A 75 -9.70 -12.59 -9.80
C ARG A 75 -10.91 -12.17 -8.97
N TYR A 76 -11.01 -10.89 -8.65
CA TYR A 76 -12.10 -10.33 -7.85
C TYR A 76 -13.45 -10.46 -8.56
N GLU A 77 -13.48 -10.28 -9.88
CA GLU A 77 -14.67 -10.46 -10.70
C GLU A 77 -15.22 -11.88 -10.65
N GLN A 78 -14.34 -12.88 -10.50
CA GLN A 78 -14.72 -14.29 -10.40
C GLN A 78 -15.26 -14.70 -9.02
N LEU A 79 -15.13 -13.85 -8.01
CA LEU A 79 -15.63 -14.13 -6.65
C LEU A 79 -17.13 -13.88 -6.57
N SER A 80 -17.83 -14.77 -5.88
CA SER A 80 -19.20 -14.57 -5.43
C SER A 80 -19.30 -13.42 -4.41
N ASP A 81 -20.51 -12.89 -4.22
CA ASP A 81 -20.74 -11.84 -3.23
C ASP A 81 -20.34 -12.26 -1.80
N ALA A 82 -20.52 -13.54 -1.46
CA ALA A 82 -20.12 -14.09 -0.18
C ALA A 82 -18.59 -14.09 -0.01
N GLU A 83 -17.84 -14.52 -1.03
CA GLU A 83 -16.38 -14.54 -1.01
C GLU A 83 -15.80 -13.11 -1.00
N ARG A 84 -16.44 -12.17 -1.71
CA ARG A 84 -16.07 -10.74 -1.65
C ARG A 84 -16.30 -10.17 -0.25
N ALA A 85 -17.40 -10.53 0.39
CA ALA A 85 -17.71 -10.10 1.75
C ALA A 85 -16.72 -10.67 2.77
N GLU A 86 -16.33 -11.94 2.62
CA GLU A 86 -15.32 -12.59 3.45
C GLU A 86 -13.94 -11.95 3.28
N MET A 87 -13.51 -11.70 2.03
CA MET A 87 -12.26 -10.99 1.75
C MET A 87 -12.24 -9.60 2.39
N ALA A 88 -13.33 -8.85 2.28
CA ALA A 88 -13.45 -7.54 2.91
C ALA A 88 -13.45 -7.62 4.44
N ALA A 89 -14.06 -8.66 5.03
CA ALA A 89 -14.06 -8.90 6.47
C ALA A 89 -12.66 -9.24 6.98
N SER A 90 -11.92 -10.10 6.28
CA SER A 90 -10.54 -10.45 6.61
C SER A 90 -9.64 -9.22 6.59
N GLY A 91 -9.71 -8.40 5.53
CA GLY A 91 -8.92 -7.18 5.44
C GLY A 91 -9.22 -6.17 6.56
N ARG A 92 -10.50 -6.02 6.96
CA ARG A 92 -10.86 -5.18 8.12
C ARG A 92 -10.30 -5.72 9.42
N ALA A 93 -10.35 -7.05 9.63
CA ALA A 93 -9.84 -7.68 10.84
C ALA A 93 -8.31 -7.51 10.97
N GLU A 94 -7.57 -7.66 9.87
CA GLU A 94 -6.11 -7.42 9.83
C GLU A 94 -5.75 -5.97 10.18
N LEU A 95 -6.45 -4.99 9.59
CA LEU A 95 -6.23 -3.57 9.90
C LEU A 95 -6.55 -3.23 11.35
N GLU A 96 -7.64 -3.79 11.90
CA GLU A 96 -8.02 -3.55 13.30
C GLU A 96 -7.01 -4.19 14.28
N ALA A 97 -6.52 -5.38 13.96
CA ALA A 97 -5.45 -6.02 14.73
C ALA A 97 -4.17 -5.17 14.74
N GLU A 98 -3.80 -4.57 13.61
CA GLU A 98 -2.64 -3.68 13.53
C GLU A 98 -2.83 -2.39 14.33
N ARG A 99 -4.04 -1.80 14.30
CA ARG A 99 -4.39 -0.65 15.16
C ARG A 99 -4.28 -0.98 16.65
N ALA A 100 -4.83 -2.12 17.06
CA ALA A 100 -4.76 -2.58 18.45
C ALA A 100 -3.30 -2.81 18.90
N ARG A 101 -2.47 -3.40 18.03
CA ARG A 101 -1.03 -3.60 18.28
C ARG A 101 -0.30 -2.28 18.53
N LEU A 102 -0.63 -1.24 17.77
CA LEU A 102 0.00 0.07 17.88
C LEU A 102 -0.51 0.90 19.05
N ALA A 103 -1.78 0.72 19.46
CA ALA A 103 -2.35 1.39 20.63
C ALA A 103 -1.85 0.84 21.98
N GLY A 104 -1.38 -0.42 22.00
CA GLY A 104 -0.83 -1.07 23.19
C GLY A 104 0.66 -0.79 23.48
N ARG A 105 1.29 0.13 22.75
CA ARG A 105 2.71 0.46 22.81
C ARG A 105 2.93 1.89 23.29
#